data_AF-X1H2E9-F1
#
_entry.id   AF-X1H2E9-F1
#
_cell.length_a   1.000
_cell.length_b   1.000
_cell.length_c   1.000
_cell.angle_alpha   90.00
_cell.angle_beta   90.00
_cell.angle_gamma   90.00
#
_symmetry.space_group_name_H-M   'P 1'
#
loop_
_entity.id
_entity.type
_entity.pdbx_description
1 polymer ?
#
loop_
_entity_poly.entity_id
_entity_poly.type
_entity_poly.pdbx_seq_one_letter_code
_entity_poly.pdbx_strand_id
1 'polypeptide(L)'
;AEKAPSPQDITQNEVTINNIRLWDHRPLKDTYNQLQSFRLYYDFNDVDVDRYTIDGQYRQVMLSARELSAEKLAGQAQTWVNRQLQFTHGYGITLSPVNEVSAEGLPMLLVKDIPPVGSFNIERPQIYFGEKTNNYVIVKTKTEEFDYPKGDENVYGRYEGKAGVSLHGFIRRLVYAWQLGDFNILISGELTPESRVLYYRNIRERVNHLAPFLKLDSDPYLVVMEGRLFWIQDAYTISDRYPYSEPLGSGLNYIRNSVKVVID
;
A
#
# COMPACT_ATOMS: atom_id res chain seq x y z
N ALA A 1 25.50 -5.67 34.72
CA ALA A 1 25.74 -5.64 33.27
C ALA A 1 25.46 -7.01 32.72
N GLU A 2 24.66 -7.13 31.66
CA GLU A 2 24.49 -8.41 30.96
C GLU A 2 25.83 -8.85 30.36
N LYS A 3 26.10 -10.17 30.36
CA LYS A 3 27.32 -10.71 29.76
C LYS A 3 27.23 -10.58 28.24
N ALA A 4 28.32 -10.17 27.61
CA ALA A 4 28.42 -10.15 26.15
C ALA A 4 28.29 -11.58 25.58
N PRO A 5 27.71 -11.74 24.37
CA PRO A 5 27.59 -13.04 23.73
C PRO A 5 28.96 -13.69 23.47
N SER A 6 29.07 -14.99 23.70
CA SER A 6 30.23 -15.79 23.33
C SER A 6 30.19 -16.19 21.83
N PRO A 7 31.32 -16.63 21.23
CA PRO A 7 31.31 -17.18 19.87
C PRO A 7 30.35 -18.36 19.70
N GLN A 8 30.14 -19.16 20.75
CA GLN A 8 29.19 -20.28 20.74
C GLN A 8 27.73 -19.79 20.74
N ASP A 9 27.44 -18.70 21.43
CA ASP A 9 26.10 -18.10 21.39
C ASP A 9 25.77 -17.58 19.98
N ILE A 10 26.75 -17.04 19.25
CA ILE A 10 26.56 -16.56 17.88
C ILE A 10 26.25 -17.73 16.94
N THR A 11 27.02 -18.82 17.00
CA THR A 11 26.81 -19.98 16.11
C THR A 11 25.53 -20.76 16.43
N GLN A 12 25.04 -20.72 17.67
CA GLN A 12 23.76 -21.34 18.03
C GLN A 12 22.53 -20.50 17.66
N ASN A 13 22.72 -19.24 17.28
CA ASN A 13 21.62 -18.29 17.02
C ASN A 13 21.65 -17.71 15.60
N GLU A 14 22.01 -18.50 14.59
CA GLU A 14 22.11 -18.07 13.20
C GLU A 14 20.86 -17.35 12.68
N VAL A 15 19.65 -17.82 13.05
CA VAL A 15 18.39 -17.16 12.66
C VAL A 15 18.34 -15.71 13.17
N THR A 16 18.75 -15.47 14.42
CA THR A 16 18.79 -14.12 14.98
C THR A 16 19.82 -13.26 14.26
N ILE A 17 21.04 -13.78 14.06
CA ILE A 17 22.13 -13.08 13.40
C ILE A 17 21.78 -12.70 11.96
N ASN A 18 21.17 -13.63 11.22
CA ASN A 18 20.74 -13.44 9.83
C ASN A 18 19.54 -12.50 9.68
N ASN A 19 19.00 -11.99 10.79
CA ASN A 19 17.87 -11.07 10.81
C ASN A 19 18.18 -9.76 11.57
N ILE A 20 19.44 -9.52 11.94
CA ILE A 20 19.87 -8.24 12.50
C ILE A 20 19.72 -7.17 11.42
N ARG A 21 18.79 -6.24 11.64
CA ARG A 21 18.50 -5.17 10.70
C ARG A 21 19.65 -4.16 10.64
N LEU A 22 20.19 -3.97 9.44
CA LEU A 22 21.19 -2.96 9.11
C LEU A 22 20.54 -1.69 8.53
N TRP A 23 19.41 -1.84 7.82
CA TRP A 23 18.70 -0.73 7.19
C TRP A 23 17.76 0.01 8.15
N ASP A 24 17.72 1.35 8.06
CA ASP A 24 16.64 2.17 8.65
C ASP A 24 15.60 2.49 7.57
N HIS A 25 14.32 2.42 7.93
CA HIS A 25 13.20 2.62 7.02
C HIS A 25 13.21 4.00 6.31
N ARG A 26 13.66 5.07 7.00
CA ARG A 26 13.63 6.43 6.44
C ARG A 26 14.58 6.63 5.26
N PRO A 27 15.90 6.39 5.39
CA PRO A 27 16.81 6.50 4.26
C PRO A 27 16.53 5.45 3.19
N LEU A 28 16.08 4.24 3.58
CA LEU A 28 15.75 3.20 2.62
C LEU A 28 14.58 3.61 1.71
N LYS A 29 13.57 4.30 2.24
CA LYS A 29 12.48 4.89 1.45
C LYS A 29 13.01 5.82 0.35
N ASP A 30 13.95 6.70 0.70
CA ASP A 30 14.53 7.64 -0.26
C ASP A 30 15.34 6.89 -1.33
N THR A 31 16.07 5.85 -0.92
CA THR A 31 16.77 4.95 -1.85
C THR A 31 15.81 4.21 -2.77
N TYR A 32 14.69 3.67 -2.27
CA TYR A 32 13.67 3.05 -3.12
C TYR A 32 13.08 4.05 -4.12
N ASN A 33 12.79 5.28 -3.69
CA ASN A 33 12.28 6.31 -4.59
C ASN A 33 13.28 6.69 -5.69
N GLN A 34 14.58 6.68 -5.39
CA GLN A 34 15.62 6.93 -6.38
C GLN A 34 15.80 5.77 -7.36
N LEU A 35 15.78 4.54 -6.86
CA LEU A 35 16.11 3.35 -7.64
C LEU A 35 14.93 2.73 -8.38
N GLN A 36 13.70 2.87 -7.85
CA GLN A 36 12.58 1.99 -8.19
C GLN A 36 11.25 2.69 -8.49
N SER A 37 11.19 4.03 -8.45
CA SER A 37 9.96 4.76 -8.82
C SER A 37 9.75 4.82 -10.34
N PHE A 38 10.82 4.81 -11.15
CA PHE A 38 10.83 4.90 -12.63
C PHE A 38 10.20 6.15 -13.26
N ARG A 39 9.20 6.76 -12.62
CA ARG A 39 8.41 7.91 -13.05
C ARG A 39 8.00 8.75 -11.84
N LEU A 40 7.81 10.05 -12.05
CA LEU A 40 7.51 11.00 -10.97
C LEU A 40 6.15 10.76 -10.29
N TYR A 41 5.19 10.14 -10.99
CA TYR A 41 3.87 9.83 -10.45
C TYR A 41 3.81 8.54 -9.65
N TYR A 42 4.88 7.74 -9.64
CA TYR A 42 5.05 6.63 -8.71
C TYR A 42 5.90 7.07 -7.52
N ASP A 43 5.52 6.59 -6.34
CA ASP A 43 6.14 7.00 -5.09
C ASP A 43 6.01 5.90 -4.04
N PHE A 44 7.05 5.74 -3.24
CA PHE A 44 7.03 4.89 -2.04
C PHE A 44 6.78 5.78 -0.82
N ASN A 45 5.65 5.54 -0.15
CA ASN A 45 5.19 6.39 0.96
C ASN A 45 6.02 6.20 2.23
N ASP A 46 6.30 4.95 2.55
CA ASP A 46 6.97 4.45 3.74
C ASP A 46 7.76 3.16 3.42
N VAL A 47 8.34 2.51 4.43
CA VAL A 47 8.96 1.19 4.28
C VAL A 47 8.68 0.37 5.53
N ASP A 48 7.99 -0.73 5.34
CA ASP A 48 7.60 -1.66 6.39
C ASP A 48 8.66 -2.70 6.67
N VAL A 49 8.56 -3.33 7.84
CA VAL A 49 9.34 -4.52 8.18
C VAL A 49 8.42 -5.72 8.26
N ASP A 50 8.74 -6.77 7.52
CA ASP A 50 7.98 -8.00 7.53
C ASP A 50 8.90 -9.23 7.57
N ARG A 51 8.32 -10.43 7.66
CA ARG A 51 9.06 -11.68 7.74
C ARG A 51 8.44 -12.75 6.86
N TYR A 52 9.27 -13.35 6.01
CA TYR A 52 8.90 -14.40 5.08
C TYR A 52 9.81 -15.61 5.20
N THR A 53 9.32 -16.76 4.77
CA THR A 53 10.18 -17.91 4.48
C THR A 53 10.66 -17.84 3.05
N ILE A 54 11.94 -17.58 2.85
CA ILE A 54 12.59 -17.43 1.54
C ILE A 54 13.66 -18.53 1.44
N ASP A 55 13.57 -19.37 0.41
CA ASP A 55 14.46 -20.53 0.23
C ASP A 55 14.55 -21.45 1.47
N GLY A 56 13.42 -21.62 2.16
CA GLY A 56 13.31 -22.43 3.38
C GLY A 56 13.86 -21.76 4.65
N GLN A 57 14.36 -20.53 4.56
CA GLN A 57 14.92 -19.77 5.68
C GLN A 57 13.98 -18.65 6.12
N TYR A 58 13.83 -18.47 7.42
CA TYR A 58 13.03 -17.37 7.97
C TYR A 58 13.83 -16.06 7.91
N ARG A 59 13.37 -15.14 7.06
CA ARG A 59 14.06 -13.90 6.74
C ARG A 59 13.17 -12.69 7.02
N GLN A 60 13.75 -11.71 7.68
CA GLN A 60 13.20 -10.39 7.87
C GLN A 60 13.56 -9.54 6.66
N VAL A 61 12.56 -8.87 6.14
CA VAL A 61 12.66 -8.06 4.93
C VAL A 61 12.12 -6.68 5.23
N MET A 62 12.46 -5.74 4.37
CA MET A 62 11.82 -4.45 4.29
C MET A 62 11.15 -4.34 2.94
N LEU A 63 9.94 -3.80 2.91
CA LEU A 63 9.17 -3.69 1.69
C LEU A 63 8.37 -2.39 1.64
N SER A 64 8.00 -1.97 0.44
CA SER A 64 7.17 -0.79 0.25
C SER A 64 6.29 -0.92 -0.99
N ALA A 65 5.06 -0.42 -0.87
CA ALA A 65 4.10 -0.33 -1.95
C ALA A 65 4.49 0.77 -2.94
N ARG A 66 4.52 0.45 -4.24
CA ARG A 66 4.68 1.47 -5.28
C ARG A 66 3.32 2.10 -5.56
N GLU A 67 2.99 3.17 -4.86
CA GLU A 67 1.72 3.86 -5.01
C GLU A 67 1.77 4.93 -6.11
N LEU A 68 0.59 5.25 -6.66
CA LEU A 68 0.43 6.26 -7.70
C LEU A 68 -0.19 7.54 -7.14
N SER A 69 0.38 8.68 -7.53
CA SER A 69 -0.20 10.01 -7.28
C SER A 69 -0.45 10.73 -8.61
N ALA A 70 -1.73 10.83 -8.98
CA ALA A 70 -2.16 11.51 -10.20
C ALA A 70 -1.89 13.03 -10.15
N GLU A 71 -1.69 13.60 -8.96
CA GLU A 71 -1.31 15.00 -8.72
C GLU A 71 0.10 15.32 -9.21
N LYS A 72 0.95 14.30 -9.35
CA LYS A 72 2.31 14.44 -9.87
C LYS A 72 2.40 14.29 -11.39
N LEU A 73 1.27 14.07 -12.07
CA LEU A 73 1.21 14.17 -13.53
C LEU A 73 1.54 15.59 -13.98
N ALA A 74 2.19 15.73 -15.14
CA ALA A 74 2.43 17.03 -15.75
C ALA A 74 1.11 17.78 -15.97
N GLY A 75 1.11 19.12 -15.85
CA GLY A 75 -0.12 19.92 -15.83
C GLY A 75 -1.08 19.65 -17.00
N GLN A 76 -0.55 19.52 -18.22
CA GLN A 76 -1.34 19.18 -19.41
C GLN A 76 -1.96 17.76 -19.37
N ALA A 77 -1.38 16.86 -18.58
CA ALA A 77 -1.84 15.49 -18.38
C ALA A 77 -2.79 15.34 -17.17
N GLN A 78 -3.08 16.42 -16.42
CA GLN A 78 -4.02 16.40 -15.29
C GLN A 78 -5.49 16.53 -15.73
N THR A 79 -5.87 15.88 -16.83
CA THR A 79 -7.25 15.86 -17.30
C THR A 79 -8.12 14.98 -16.39
N TRP A 80 -9.45 15.21 -16.42
CA TRP A 80 -10.38 14.37 -15.65
C TRP A 80 -10.26 12.89 -16.02
N VAL A 81 -10.16 12.57 -17.32
CA VAL A 81 -9.96 11.21 -17.81
C VAL A 81 -8.68 10.60 -17.20
N ASN A 82 -7.58 11.33 -17.23
CA ASN A 82 -6.32 10.82 -16.69
C ASN A 82 -6.41 10.56 -15.18
N ARG A 83 -6.95 11.51 -14.42
CA ARG A 83 -6.99 11.43 -12.95
C ARG A 83 -8.01 10.42 -12.44
N GLN A 84 -9.14 10.28 -13.12
CA GLN A 84 -10.28 9.51 -12.62
C GLN A 84 -10.42 8.15 -13.28
N LEU A 85 -9.94 7.98 -14.52
CA LEU A 85 -10.19 6.79 -15.33
C LEU A 85 -8.94 6.03 -15.75
N GLN A 86 -7.82 6.72 -16.03
CA GLN A 86 -6.62 6.08 -16.56
C GLN A 86 -5.57 5.81 -15.47
N PHE A 87 -5.14 6.82 -14.71
CA PHE A 87 -4.13 6.69 -13.66
C PHE A 87 -4.81 6.36 -12.33
N THR A 88 -5.34 5.14 -12.24
CA THR A 88 -6.25 4.75 -11.15
C THR A 88 -5.57 4.04 -9.99
N HIS A 89 -4.41 3.41 -10.18
CA HIS A 89 -3.81 2.49 -9.21
C HIS A 89 -2.28 2.58 -9.18
N GLY A 90 -1.69 2.19 -8.05
CA GLY A 90 -0.25 1.92 -7.91
C GLY A 90 0.13 0.57 -8.51
N TYR A 91 1.42 0.23 -8.61
CA TYR A 91 1.85 -0.98 -9.31
C TYR A 91 3.06 -1.69 -8.69
N GLY A 92 2.78 -2.77 -7.97
CA GLY A 92 3.75 -3.68 -7.38
C GLY A 92 4.43 -3.12 -6.13
N ILE A 93 5.50 -3.80 -5.72
CA ILE A 93 6.26 -3.47 -4.51
C ILE A 93 7.75 -3.46 -4.81
N THR A 94 8.53 -2.93 -3.88
CA THR A 94 9.97 -3.17 -3.79
C THR A 94 10.26 -3.84 -2.46
N LEU A 95 11.16 -4.83 -2.45
CA LEU A 95 11.46 -5.63 -1.26
C LEU A 95 12.97 -5.92 -1.20
N SER A 96 13.59 -5.73 -0.04
CA SER A 96 14.99 -6.09 0.23
C SER A 96 15.14 -6.78 1.59
N PRO A 97 16.14 -7.66 1.79
CA PRO A 97 16.45 -8.17 3.11
C PRO A 97 16.90 -7.05 4.03
N VAL A 98 16.67 -7.19 5.33
CA VAL A 98 17.06 -6.16 6.31
C VAL A 98 18.58 -6.02 6.50
N ASN A 99 19.36 -7.02 6.07
CA ASN A 99 20.76 -7.20 6.45
C ASN A 99 21.71 -7.41 5.27
N GLU A 100 21.24 -7.23 4.03
CA GLU A 100 22.08 -7.39 2.84
C GLU A 100 22.32 -6.06 2.14
N VAL A 101 23.57 -5.84 1.76
CA VAL A 101 24.07 -4.64 1.12
C VAL A 101 24.90 -5.04 -0.10
N SER A 102 24.72 -4.35 -1.22
CA SER A 102 25.54 -4.55 -2.42
C SER A 102 26.95 -3.98 -2.24
N ALA A 103 27.84 -4.24 -3.19
CA ALA A 103 29.21 -3.70 -3.17
C ALA A 103 29.23 -2.15 -3.21
N GLU A 104 28.19 -1.54 -3.78
CA GLU A 104 28.01 -0.10 -3.91
C GLU A 104 27.36 0.54 -2.67
N GLY A 105 27.05 -0.24 -1.64
CA GLY A 105 26.37 0.28 -0.45
C GLY A 105 24.85 0.44 -0.62
N LEU A 106 24.24 -0.19 -1.62
CA LEU A 106 22.81 -0.14 -1.89
C LEU A 106 22.08 -1.37 -1.34
N PRO A 107 20.76 -1.30 -1.09
CA PRO A 107 19.97 -2.47 -0.70
C PRO A 107 19.98 -3.52 -1.81
N MET A 108 20.23 -4.78 -1.43
CA MET A 108 19.99 -5.92 -2.32
C MET A 108 18.48 -6.12 -2.51
N LEU A 109 17.98 -5.96 -3.73
CA LEU A 109 16.54 -6.06 -4.00
C LEU A 109 16.14 -7.51 -4.36
N LEU A 110 15.23 -8.08 -3.58
CA LEU A 110 14.60 -9.38 -3.84
C LEU A 110 13.36 -9.27 -4.73
N VAL A 111 12.66 -8.14 -4.69
CA VAL A 111 11.58 -7.77 -5.62
C VAL A 111 11.87 -6.35 -6.11
N LYS A 112 11.86 -6.17 -7.44
CA LYS A 112 12.23 -4.91 -8.09
C LYS A 112 11.54 -4.76 -9.44
N ASP A 113 11.76 -3.60 -10.06
CA ASP A 113 11.34 -3.23 -11.39
C ASP A 113 9.82 -3.05 -11.55
N ILE A 114 9.41 -2.67 -12.77
CA ILE A 114 8.02 -2.51 -13.18
C ILE A 114 7.87 -3.11 -14.60
N PRO A 115 7.16 -4.25 -14.77
CA PRO A 115 6.43 -5.00 -13.75
C PRO A 115 7.36 -5.63 -12.69
N PRO A 116 6.86 -5.91 -11.47
CA PRO A 116 7.71 -6.45 -10.42
C PRO A 116 8.22 -7.86 -10.77
N VAL A 117 9.52 -8.07 -10.63
CA VAL A 117 10.21 -9.35 -10.80
C VAL A 117 11.02 -9.69 -9.56
N GLY A 118 11.21 -10.98 -9.29
CA GLY A 118 12.08 -11.43 -8.20
C GLY A 118 11.61 -12.69 -7.50
N SER A 119 11.94 -12.78 -6.21
CA SER A 119 11.75 -14.00 -5.38
C SER A 119 10.29 -14.27 -4.99
N PHE A 120 9.41 -13.29 -5.22
CA PHE A 120 7.98 -13.40 -4.95
C PHE A 120 7.22 -13.28 -6.27
N ASN A 121 6.41 -14.28 -6.58
CA ASN A 121 5.48 -14.19 -7.71
C ASN A 121 4.32 -13.29 -7.30
N ILE A 122 4.15 -12.13 -7.94
CA ILE A 122 3.04 -11.19 -7.70
C ILE A 122 2.16 -11.23 -8.94
N GLU A 123 1.04 -11.94 -8.86
CA GLU A 123 0.15 -12.16 -10.00
C GLU A 123 -0.70 -10.92 -10.30
N ARG A 124 -1.06 -10.17 -9.25
CA ARG A 124 -1.89 -8.95 -9.33
C ARG A 124 -1.18 -7.78 -8.65
N PRO A 125 -0.28 -7.09 -9.37
CA PRO A 125 0.47 -5.98 -8.80
C PRO A 125 -0.33 -4.68 -8.66
N GLN A 126 -1.54 -4.56 -9.21
CA GLN A 126 -2.32 -3.32 -9.15
C GLN A 126 -2.78 -2.99 -7.72
N ILE A 127 -2.47 -1.78 -7.26
CA ILE A 127 -2.79 -1.29 -5.91
C ILE A 127 -3.88 -0.22 -6.01
N TYR A 128 -5.14 -0.63 -5.85
CA TYR A 128 -6.29 0.27 -5.90
C TYR A 128 -6.59 0.94 -4.56
N PHE A 129 -6.17 0.35 -3.45
CA PHE A 129 -6.32 0.89 -2.11
C PHE A 129 -4.92 1.01 -1.52
N GLY A 130 -4.62 2.12 -0.87
CA GLY A 130 -3.27 2.42 -0.38
C GLY A 130 -3.23 3.74 0.38
N GLU A 131 -2.09 4.08 0.96
CA GLU A 131 -1.97 5.24 1.84
C GLU A 131 -2.00 6.58 1.09
N LYS A 132 -1.68 6.60 -0.20
CA LYS A 132 -1.71 7.81 -1.04
C LYS A 132 -2.98 7.93 -1.87
N THR A 133 -3.87 6.94 -1.82
CA THR A 133 -5.12 6.88 -2.60
C THR A 133 -6.24 7.75 -2.02
N ASN A 134 -6.01 9.07 -1.91
CA ASN A 134 -6.94 10.01 -1.28
C ASN A 134 -8.07 10.51 -2.20
N ASN A 135 -8.03 10.16 -3.49
CA ASN A 135 -9.03 10.55 -4.46
C ASN A 135 -9.91 9.36 -4.84
N TYR A 136 -11.15 9.65 -5.24
CA TYR A 136 -11.97 8.66 -5.90
C TYR A 136 -11.40 8.35 -7.30
N VAL A 137 -11.77 7.19 -7.85
CA VAL A 137 -11.57 6.83 -9.26
C VAL A 137 -12.78 6.05 -9.76
N ILE A 138 -12.93 5.93 -11.08
CA ILE A 138 -13.99 5.15 -11.70
C ILE A 138 -13.36 4.07 -12.56
N VAL A 139 -13.68 2.83 -12.22
CA VAL A 139 -13.15 1.63 -12.86
C VAL A 139 -14.22 0.96 -13.71
N LYS A 140 -13.81 -0.01 -14.55
CA LYS A 140 -14.70 -0.68 -15.52
C LYS A 140 -15.35 0.34 -16.46
N THR A 141 -14.53 1.21 -17.04
CA THR A 141 -14.94 2.20 -18.05
C THR A 141 -14.45 1.79 -19.42
N LYS A 142 -14.77 2.58 -20.46
CA LYS A 142 -14.21 2.38 -21.81
C LYS A 142 -12.71 2.68 -21.86
N THR A 143 -12.26 3.66 -21.08
CA THR A 143 -10.86 4.02 -20.92
C THR A 143 -10.09 2.88 -20.24
N GLU A 144 -8.93 2.52 -20.79
CA GLU A 144 -8.03 1.55 -20.18
C GLU A 144 -7.20 2.18 -19.07
N GLU A 145 -6.92 1.40 -18.04
CA GLU A 145 -6.20 1.85 -16.86
C GLU A 145 -4.69 1.68 -17.12
N PHE A 146 -3.90 2.70 -16.83
CA PHE A 146 -2.46 2.67 -17.05
C PHE A 146 -1.78 1.81 -15.99
N ASP A 147 -1.03 0.80 -16.42
CA ASP A 147 -0.27 -0.09 -15.54
C ASP A 147 1.18 0.41 -15.43
N TYR A 148 1.93 0.48 -16.53
CA TYR A 148 3.33 0.93 -16.51
C TYR A 148 3.90 1.26 -17.90
N PRO A 149 5.00 2.04 -17.99
CA PRO A 149 5.66 2.30 -19.26
C PRO A 149 6.60 1.15 -19.64
N LYS A 150 6.61 0.74 -20.91
CA LYS A 150 7.49 -0.30 -21.47
C LYS A 150 8.18 0.22 -22.73
N GLY A 151 9.41 0.72 -22.57
CA GLY A 151 10.12 1.40 -23.65
C GLY A 151 9.40 2.69 -24.05
N ASP A 152 9.03 2.80 -25.32
CA ASP A 152 8.24 3.91 -25.88
C ASP A 152 6.72 3.66 -25.84
N GLU A 153 6.29 2.48 -25.40
CA GLU A 153 4.88 2.09 -25.29
C GLU A 153 4.41 2.10 -23.83
N ASN A 154 3.09 2.09 -23.64
CA ASN A 154 2.45 1.94 -22.34
C ASN A 154 1.72 0.61 -22.28
N VAL A 155 1.80 -0.06 -21.14
CA VAL A 155 0.99 -1.23 -20.82
C VAL A 155 -0.23 -0.76 -20.03
N TYR A 156 -1.38 -1.31 -20.38
CA TYR A 156 -2.66 -1.00 -19.77
C TYR A 156 -3.31 -2.26 -19.21
N GLY A 157 -4.10 -2.08 -18.16
CA GLY A 157 -4.89 -3.09 -17.50
C GLY A 157 -6.34 -2.67 -17.33
N ARG A 158 -7.13 -3.53 -16.69
CA ARG A 158 -8.52 -3.27 -16.32
C ARG A 158 -8.78 -3.79 -14.92
N TYR A 159 -9.60 -3.07 -14.17
CA TYR A 159 -10.00 -3.52 -12.85
C TYR A 159 -10.83 -4.82 -12.88
N GLU A 160 -10.26 -5.87 -12.30
CA GLU A 160 -10.91 -7.17 -12.20
C GLU A 160 -11.62 -7.40 -10.85
N GLY A 161 -11.42 -6.49 -9.89
CA GLY A 161 -12.01 -6.63 -8.56
C GLY A 161 -13.53 -6.41 -8.52
N LYS A 162 -14.08 -6.61 -7.33
CA LYS A 162 -15.52 -6.50 -7.05
C LYS A 162 -15.89 -5.24 -6.25
N ALA A 163 -14.90 -4.52 -5.73
CA ALA A 163 -15.14 -3.34 -4.91
C ALA A 163 -15.76 -2.19 -5.72
N GLY A 164 -16.23 -1.18 -5.00
CA GLY A 164 -16.85 0.00 -5.58
C GLY A 164 -18.35 -0.09 -5.74
N VAL A 165 -18.96 1.08 -5.79
CA VAL A 165 -20.40 1.22 -5.96
C VAL A 165 -20.71 1.42 -7.44
N SER A 166 -21.66 0.64 -7.95
CA SER A 166 -22.08 0.72 -9.35
C SER A 166 -22.72 2.07 -9.68
N LEU A 167 -22.24 2.68 -10.77
CA LEU A 167 -22.76 3.91 -11.38
C LEU A 167 -23.82 3.62 -12.46
N HIS A 168 -24.48 2.45 -12.39
CA HIS A 168 -25.55 2.09 -13.28
C HIS A 168 -26.79 2.99 -13.05
N GLY A 169 -27.28 3.60 -14.12
CA GLY A 169 -28.48 4.43 -14.11
C GLY A 169 -28.22 5.90 -13.77
N PHE A 170 -29.07 6.77 -14.31
CA PHE A 170 -28.93 8.22 -14.22
C PHE A 170 -28.97 8.75 -12.78
N ILE A 171 -29.90 8.26 -11.95
CA ILE A 171 -30.09 8.73 -10.57
C ILE A 171 -28.82 8.49 -9.73
N ARG A 172 -28.17 7.32 -9.86
CA ARG A 172 -26.93 7.03 -9.12
C ARG A 172 -25.80 7.95 -9.55
N ARG A 173 -25.64 8.17 -10.85
CA ARG A 173 -24.66 9.13 -11.38
C ARG A 173 -24.91 10.54 -10.86
N LEU A 174 -26.17 10.97 -10.77
CA LEU A 174 -26.53 12.27 -10.20
C LEU A 174 -26.16 12.40 -8.72
N VAL A 175 -26.48 11.38 -7.92
CA VAL A 175 -26.13 11.37 -6.48
C VAL A 175 -24.60 11.44 -6.30
N TYR A 176 -23.84 10.62 -7.05
CA TYR A 176 -22.38 10.63 -6.93
C TYR A 176 -21.74 11.90 -7.52
N ALA A 177 -22.27 12.45 -8.61
CA ALA A 177 -21.83 13.74 -9.14
C ALA A 177 -22.01 14.86 -8.11
N TRP A 178 -23.11 14.83 -7.36
CA TRP A 178 -23.34 15.79 -6.27
C TRP A 178 -22.43 15.52 -5.06
N GLN A 179 -22.36 14.28 -4.58
CA GLN A 179 -21.54 13.90 -3.42
C GLN A 179 -20.05 14.18 -3.62
N LEU A 180 -19.53 13.90 -4.82
CA LEU A 180 -18.12 14.08 -5.16
C LEU A 180 -17.83 15.46 -5.78
N GLY A 181 -18.87 16.28 -6.00
CA GLY A 181 -18.74 17.58 -6.65
C GLY A 181 -18.23 17.51 -8.09
N ASP A 182 -18.52 16.41 -8.81
CA ASP A 182 -17.97 16.15 -10.14
C ASP A 182 -19.06 15.89 -11.20
N PHE A 183 -19.32 16.91 -12.01
CA PHE A 183 -20.31 16.86 -13.07
C PHE A 183 -19.94 15.91 -14.22
N ASN A 184 -18.65 15.59 -14.41
CA ASN A 184 -18.22 14.68 -15.49
C ASN A 184 -18.78 13.27 -15.31
N ILE A 185 -19.13 12.87 -14.08
CA ILE A 185 -19.80 11.59 -13.79
C ILE A 185 -21.15 11.48 -14.52
N LEU A 186 -21.83 12.61 -14.76
CA LEU A 186 -23.11 12.64 -15.48
C LEU A 186 -22.94 12.62 -17.00
N ILE A 187 -21.98 13.39 -17.52
CA ILE A 187 -21.87 13.69 -18.96
C ILE A 187 -20.84 12.84 -19.71
N SER A 188 -19.93 12.18 -19.00
CA SER A 188 -18.85 11.43 -19.64
C SER A 188 -19.36 10.23 -20.42
N GLY A 189 -18.99 10.17 -21.71
CA GLY A 189 -19.26 9.05 -22.59
C GLY A 189 -18.40 7.80 -22.33
N GLU A 190 -17.39 7.91 -21.46
CA GLU A 190 -16.48 6.83 -21.08
C GLU A 190 -17.13 5.84 -20.09
N LEU A 191 -18.14 6.29 -19.35
CA LEU A 191 -18.78 5.49 -18.31
C LEU A 191 -19.80 4.52 -18.90
N THR A 192 -19.65 3.24 -18.56
CA THR A 192 -20.54 2.15 -18.99
C THR A 192 -21.53 1.77 -17.87
N PRO A 193 -22.52 0.90 -18.15
CA PRO A 193 -23.37 0.29 -17.13
C PRO A 193 -22.60 -0.48 -16.04
N GLU A 194 -21.43 -1.02 -16.36
CA GLU A 194 -20.57 -1.80 -15.48
C GLU A 194 -19.65 -0.94 -14.60
N SER A 195 -19.54 0.36 -14.92
CA SER A 195 -18.64 1.28 -14.24
C SER A 195 -18.95 1.39 -12.75
N ARG A 196 -17.88 1.44 -11.95
CA ARG A 196 -17.94 1.49 -10.50
C ARG A 196 -17.07 2.62 -9.98
N VAL A 197 -17.60 3.38 -9.03
CA VAL A 197 -16.80 4.37 -8.30
C VAL A 197 -16.12 3.69 -7.11
N LEU A 198 -14.80 3.84 -7.04
CA LEU A 198 -13.97 3.51 -5.89
C LEU A 198 -13.71 4.81 -5.13
N TYR A 199 -14.20 4.90 -3.90
CA TYR A 199 -14.00 6.05 -2.99
C TYR A 199 -13.76 5.51 -1.56
N TYR A 200 -13.24 6.37 -0.68
CA TYR A 200 -12.60 5.94 0.58
C TYR A 200 -11.58 4.83 0.31
N ARG A 201 -10.60 5.19 -0.52
CA ARG A 201 -9.54 4.28 -0.96
C ARG A 201 -8.35 4.29 -0.02
N ASN A 202 -8.09 5.44 0.60
CA ASN A 202 -7.12 5.57 1.69
C ASN A 202 -7.44 4.56 2.79
N ILE A 203 -6.44 3.75 3.15
CA ILE A 203 -6.57 2.65 4.11
C ILE A 203 -7.15 3.13 5.44
N ARG A 204 -6.56 4.17 6.02
CA ARG A 204 -6.95 4.69 7.33
C ARG A 204 -8.31 5.36 7.28
N GLU A 205 -8.57 6.18 6.27
CA GLU A 205 -9.85 6.85 6.08
C GLU A 205 -10.99 5.83 5.96
N ARG A 206 -10.79 4.80 5.15
CA ARG A 206 -11.75 3.72 4.92
C ARG A 206 -12.09 2.96 6.19
N VAL A 207 -11.08 2.54 6.95
CA VAL A 207 -11.31 1.79 8.19
C VAL A 207 -11.98 2.68 9.23
N ASN A 208 -11.53 3.92 9.39
CA ASN A 208 -12.13 4.86 10.33
C ASN A 208 -13.58 5.21 9.96
N HIS A 209 -13.92 5.22 8.67
CA HIS A 209 -15.30 5.41 8.21
C HIS A 209 -16.22 4.24 8.62
N LEU A 210 -15.71 3.00 8.59
CA LEU A 210 -16.48 1.80 8.95
C LEU A 210 -16.54 1.55 10.46
N ALA A 211 -15.46 1.83 11.18
CA ALA A 211 -15.31 1.51 12.60
C ALA A 211 -14.64 2.66 13.37
N PRO A 212 -15.28 3.84 13.48
CA PRO A 212 -14.70 5.03 14.12
C PRO A 212 -14.48 4.87 15.64
N PHE A 213 -15.04 3.81 16.23
CA PHE A 213 -14.87 3.46 17.63
C PHE A 213 -13.58 2.68 17.92
N LEU A 214 -12.84 2.26 16.88
CA LEU A 214 -11.53 1.65 17.03
C LEU A 214 -10.43 2.72 16.93
N LYS A 215 -9.42 2.62 17.77
CA LYS A 215 -8.20 3.43 17.64
C LYS A 215 -7.27 2.76 16.64
N LEU A 216 -7.08 3.34 15.46
CA LEU A 216 -6.17 2.77 14.46
C LEU A 216 -4.71 3.02 14.85
N ASP A 217 -3.85 2.05 14.51
CA ASP A 217 -2.41 2.25 14.47
C ASP A 217 -2.05 3.39 13.51
N SER A 218 -0.87 3.99 13.69
CA SER A 218 -0.38 5.03 12.81
C SER A 218 0.05 4.50 11.46
N ASP A 219 0.47 3.23 11.38
CA ASP A 219 1.22 2.67 10.26
C ASP A 219 0.52 1.40 9.73
N PRO A 220 -0.32 1.50 8.67
CA PRO A 220 -0.76 0.32 7.95
C PRO A 220 0.40 -0.26 7.14
N TYR A 221 0.51 -1.59 7.08
CA TYR A 221 1.62 -2.24 6.39
C TYR A 221 1.14 -3.21 5.33
N LEU A 222 1.95 -3.41 4.28
CA LEU A 222 1.61 -4.30 3.18
C LEU A 222 2.19 -5.71 3.40
N VAL A 223 1.42 -6.74 3.04
CA VAL A 223 1.81 -8.15 3.09
C VAL A 223 1.62 -8.79 1.72
N VAL A 224 2.60 -9.59 1.28
CA VAL A 224 2.49 -10.41 0.08
C VAL A 224 2.12 -11.83 0.47
N MET A 225 0.95 -12.30 0.03
CA MET A 225 0.50 -13.66 0.34
C MET A 225 -0.17 -14.27 -0.89
N GLU A 226 0.23 -15.49 -1.25
CA GLU A 226 -0.33 -16.24 -2.38
C GLU A 226 -0.40 -15.43 -3.69
N GLY A 227 0.66 -14.64 -3.95
CA GLY A 227 0.78 -13.78 -5.14
C GLY A 227 -0.12 -12.55 -5.18
N ARG A 228 -0.72 -12.21 -4.04
CA ARG A 228 -1.58 -11.03 -3.86
C ARG A 228 -1.01 -10.09 -2.82
N LEU A 229 -1.42 -8.83 -2.89
CA LEU A 229 -1.01 -7.78 -1.97
C LEU A 229 -2.18 -7.48 -1.03
N PHE A 230 -1.91 -7.50 0.27
CA PHE A 230 -2.89 -7.18 1.30
C PHE A 230 -2.38 -6.06 2.19
N TRP A 231 -3.19 -5.04 2.41
CA TRP A 231 -2.94 -4.05 3.45
C TRP A 231 -3.49 -4.56 4.78
N ILE A 232 -2.65 -4.49 5.81
CA ILE A 232 -3.00 -4.80 7.18
C ILE A 232 -3.01 -3.51 7.99
N GLN A 233 -4.13 -3.23 8.63
CA GLN A 233 -4.26 -2.12 9.56
C GLN A 233 -4.57 -2.66 10.96
N ASP A 234 -3.63 -2.43 11.87
CA ASP A 234 -3.80 -2.71 13.28
C ASP A 234 -4.78 -1.73 13.91
N ALA A 235 -5.64 -2.25 14.78
CA ALA A 235 -6.63 -1.45 15.48
C ALA A 235 -6.82 -1.91 16.93
N TYR A 236 -6.99 -0.92 17.79
CA TYR A 236 -6.99 -1.07 19.23
C TYR A 236 -8.35 -0.70 19.82
N THR A 237 -8.78 -1.50 20.79
CA THR A 237 -9.84 -1.13 21.73
C THR A 237 -9.21 -0.39 22.89
N ILE A 238 -9.74 0.79 23.22
CA ILE A 238 -9.24 1.66 24.30
C ILE A 238 -10.34 1.95 25.31
N SER A 239 -9.98 2.18 26.58
CA SER A 239 -10.92 2.60 27.61
C SER A 239 -10.24 3.45 28.68
N ASP A 240 -11.04 4.29 29.33
CA ASP A 240 -10.75 5.10 30.52
C ASP A 240 -11.41 4.52 31.79
N ARG A 241 -12.11 3.38 31.67
CA ARG A 241 -12.97 2.81 32.73
C ARG A 241 -12.59 1.38 33.11
N TYR A 242 -11.40 0.92 32.74
CA TYR A 242 -10.96 -0.42 33.11
C TYR A 242 -10.66 -0.48 34.61
N PRO A 243 -11.35 -1.34 35.38
CA PRO A 243 -11.26 -1.34 36.83
C PRO A 243 -9.86 -1.76 37.29
N TYR A 244 -9.39 -1.18 38.38
CA TYR A 244 -8.08 -1.49 39.00
C TYR A 244 -6.87 -1.28 38.08
N SER A 245 -6.98 -0.38 37.09
CA SER A 245 -5.87 0.01 36.22
C SER A 245 -5.47 1.47 36.43
N GLU A 246 -4.17 1.74 36.34
CA GLU A 246 -3.60 3.07 36.47
C GLU A 246 -3.81 3.89 35.18
N PRO A 247 -4.44 5.07 35.24
CA PRO A 247 -4.59 5.93 34.07
C PRO A 247 -3.24 6.52 33.61
N LEU A 248 -3.03 6.53 32.29
CA LEU A 248 -1.96 7.29 31.65
C LEU A 248 -2.29 8.78 31.65
N GLY A 249 -1.31 9.64 31.36
CA GLY A 249 -1.51 11.08 31.21
C GLY A 249 -2.52 11.48 30.11
N SER A 250 -2.85 10.56 29.20
CA SER A 250 -3.91 10.71 28.20
C SER A 250 -5.33 10.45 28.74
N GLY A 251 -5.47 9.99 29.98
CA GLY A 251 -6.72 9.56 30.61
C GLY A 251 -7.12 8.11 30.32
N LEU A 252 -6.46 7.43 29.39
CA LEU A 252 -6.70 6.01 29.11
C LEU A 252 -6.08 5.13 30.20
N ASN A 253 -6.81 4.10 30.63
CA ASN A 253 -6.30 3.08 31.55
C ASN A 253 -6.37 1.66 30.97
N TYR A 254 -6.73 1.52 29.69
CA TYR A 254 -6.68 0.25 28.98
C TYR A 254 -6.46 0.43 27.48
N ILE A 255 -5.64 -0.44 26.90
CA ILE A 255 -5.41 -0.58 25.46
C ILE A 255 -5.15 -2.05 25.12
N ARG A 256 -5.74 -2.53 24.03
CA ARG A 256 -5.48 -3.87 23.49
C ARG A 256 -5.56 -3.86 21.96
N ASN A 257 -4.56 -4.45 21.30
CA ASN A 257 -4.58 -4.76 19.87
C ASN A 257 -5.55 -5.94 19.68
N SER A 258 -6.81 -5.61 19.40
CA SER A 258 -7.93 -6.56 19.38
C SER A 258 -8.40 -6.88 17.97
N VAL A 259 -8.00 -6.07 16.98
CA VAL A 259 -8.52 -6.12 15.62
C VAL A 259 -7.37 -5.97 14.63
N LYS A 260 -7.33 -6.87 13.64
CA LYS A 260 -6.48 -6.81 12.45
C LYS A 260 -7.41 -6.63 11.26
N VAL A 261 -7.36 -5.47 10.62
CA VAL A 261 -8.16 -5.20 9.43
C VAL A 261 -7.36 -5.57 8.21
N VAL A 262 -7.95 -6.36 7.31
CA VAL A 262 -7.33 -6.81 6.07
C VAL A 262 -8.05 -6.17 4.88
N ILE A 263 -7.28 -5.54 4.00
CA ILE A 263 -7.78 -4.87 2.79
C ILE A 263 -7.01 -5.44 1.60
N ASP A 264 -7.75 -5.68 0.52
CA ASP A 264 -7.33 -6.32 -0.72
C ASP A 264 -7.78 -5.44 -1.90
#